data_AF-Q5Y4X6-F1
#
_entry.id   AF-Q5Y4X6-F1
#
_cell.length_a   1.000
_cell.length_b   1.000
_cell.length_c   1.000
_cell.angle_alpha   90.00
_cell.angle_beta   90.00
_cell.angle_gamma   90.00
#
_symmetry.space_group_name_H-M   'P 1'
#
loop_
_entity.id
_entity.type
_entity.pdbx_description
1 polymer ?
#
loop_
_entity_poly.entity_id
_entity_poly.type
_entity_poly.pdbx_seq_one_letter_code
_entity_poly.pdbx_strand_id
1 'polypeptide(L)' 'MRAIISLLLISAMVFSMIAAVPEEEGLQLSEDERGGCLPHNRFCNALSGPRCCSGLRCKELSIWDSTCLG' A
#
# COMPACT_ATOMS: atom_id res chain seq x y z
N MET A 1 1.24 41.37 18.34
CA MET A 1 1.53 40.17 19.18
C MET A 1 0.46 39.08 19.08
N ARG A 2 -0.85 39.38 19.16
CA ARG A 2 -1.92 38.36 19.07
C ARG A 2 -1.88 37.50 17.78
N ALA A 3 -1.57 38.09 16.63
CA ALA A 3 -1.53 37.37 15.35
C ALA A 3 -0.48 36.24 15.31
N ILE A 4 0.65 36.41 16.01
CA ILE A 4 1.73 35.41 16.03
C ILE A 4 1.30 34.18 16.84
N ILE A 5 0.62 34.40 17.97
CA ILE A 5 0.10 33.31 18.82
C ILE A 5 -0.93 32.49 18.05
N SER A 6 -1.84 33.14 17.32
CA SER A 6 -2.82 32.46 16.46
C SER A 6 -2.15 31.62 15.38
N LEU A 7 -1.08 32.13 14.75
CA LEU A 7 -0.33 31.39 13.73
C LEU A 7 0.31 30.11 14.31
N LEU A 8 0.93 30.21 15.50
CA LEU A 8 1.56 29.07 16.18
C LEU A 8 0.55 27.99 16.59
N LEU A 9 -0.65 28.38 17.02
CA LEU A 9 -1.70 27.42 17.36
C LEU A 9 -2.20 26.64 16.13
N ILE A 10 -2.37 27.33 14.99
CA ILE A 10 -2.77 26.68 13.73
C ILE A 10 -1.68 25.72 13.26
N SER A 11 -0.40 26.10 13.33
CA SER A 11 0.69 25.20 12.93
C SER A 11 0.76 23.95 13.79
N ALA A 12 0.59 24.07 15.11
CA ALA A 12 0.59 22.92 16.02
C ALA A 12 -0.55 21.94 15.71
N MET A 13 -1.75 22.45 15.41
CA MET A 13 -2.91 21.63 15.05
C MET A 13 -2.68 20.82 13.76
N VAL A 14 -2.06 21.44 12.75
CA VAL A 14 -1.70 20.74 11.49
C VAL A 14 -0.66 19.64 11.75
N PHE A 15 0.37 19.91 12.56
CA PHE A 15 1.36 18.91 12.93
C PHE A 15 0.76 17.72 13.70
N SER A 16 -0.20 17.96 14.60
CA SER A 16 -0.91 16.88 15.31
C SER A 16 -1.74 15.99 14.39
N MET A 17 -2.31 16.55 13.31
CA MET A 17 -3.05 15.75 12.32
C MET A 17 -2.13 14.89 11.46
N ILE A 18 -0.90 15.35 11.19
CA ILE A 18 0.09 14.58 10.44
C ILE A 18 0.67 13.43 11.30
N ALA A 19 0.92 13.68 12.60
CA ALA A 19 1.44 12.67 13.52
C ALA A 19 0.41 11.63 13.98
N ALA A 20 -0.88 11.93 13.85
CA ALA A 20 -1.98 11.00 14.16
C ALA A 20 -2.32 10.05 13.00
N VAL A 21 -1.66 10.16 11.85
CA VAL A 21 -1.72 9.13 10.82
C VAL A 21 -0.85 7.97 11.32
N PRO A 22 -1.43 6.82 11.70
CA PRO A 22 -0.62 5.67 12.08
C PRO A 22 0.25 5.31 10.88
N GLU A 23 1.58 5.33 11.07
CA GLU A 23 2.54 4.83 10.07
C GLU A 23 2.31 3.33 9.76
N GLU A 24 1.43 2.67 10.52
CA GLU A 24 1.14 1.24 10.45
C GLU A 24 0.21 0.84 9.28
N GLU A 25 -0.44 1.80 8.63
CA GLU A 25 -1.28 1.53 7.44
C GLU A 25 -0.67 2.05 6.11
N GLY A 26 0.36 2.90 6.18
CA GLY A 26 1.09 3.41 5.01
C GLY A 26 2.31 2.57 4.60
N LEU A 27 2.77 1.67 5.48
CA LEU A 27 3.97 0.84 5.29
C LEU A 27 3.67 -0.64 4.97
N GLN A 28 2.42 -1.01 4.65
CA GLN A 28 2.10 -2.37 4.17
C GLN A 28 2.03 -2.48 2.64
N LEU A 29 2.31 -1.39 1.91
CA LEU A 29 2.34 -1.37 0.45
C LEU A 29 3.75 -1.38 -0.17
N SER A 30 4.84 -1.38 0.62
CA SER A 30 6.17 -1.03 0.08
C SER A 30 7.33 -2.00 0.35
N GLU A 31 7.17 -3.08 1.11
CA GLU A 31 8.29 -4.00 1.43
C GLU A 31 8.14 -5.46 0.96
N ASP A 32 6.95 -5.93 0.58
CA ASP A 32 6.80 -7.26 -0.07
C ASP A 32 7.00 -7.18 -1.61
N GLU A 33 7.10 -5.97 -2.17
CA GLU A 33 7.10 -5.70 -3.62
C GLU A 33 8.51 -5.45 -4.20
N ARG A 34 9.58 -5.64 -3.42
CA ARG A 34 10.97 -5.37 -3.86
C ARG A 34 11.67 -6.50 -4.63
N GLY A 35 10.91 -7.47 -5.16
CA GLY A 35 11.42 -8.54 -6.02
C GLY A 35 11.01 -9.97 -5.63
N GLY A 36 9.98 -10.11 -4.79
CA GLY A 36 9.40 -11.38 -4.37
C GLY A 36 8.28 -11.87 -5.28
N CYS A 37 7.94 -13.15 -5.18
CA CYS A 37 6.81 -13.74 -5.89
C CYS A 37 5.48 -13.41 -5.21
N LEU A 38 4.37 -13.44 -5.95
CA LEU A 38 3.04 -13.15 -5.42
C LEU A 38 2.49 -14.36 -4.62
N PRO A 39 1.95 -14.14 -3.40
CA PRO A 39 1.35 -15.20 -2.59
C PRO A 39 -0.03 -15.63 -3.13
N HIS A 40 -0.58 -16.70 -2.56
CA HIS A 40 -1.89 -17.23 -2.93
C HIS A 40 -3.00 -16.17 -2.73
N ASN A 41 -3.96 -16.14 -3.66
CA ASN A 41 -5.08 -15.21 -3.71
C ASN A 41 -4.71 -13.72 -3.87
N ARG A 42 -3.47 -13.42 -4.27
CA ARG A 42 -3.05 -12.05 -4.64
C ARG A 42 -3.36 -11.80 -6.11
N PHE A 43 -3.74 -10.57 -6.44
CA PHE A 43 -3.84 -10.14 -7.85
C PHE A 43 -2.50 -10.34 -8.54
N CYS A 44 -2.55 -10.94 -9.72
CA CYS A 44 -1.41 -11.16 -10.59
C CYS A 44 -1.78 -10.68 -11.97
N ASN A 45 -0.80 -10.26 -12.75
CA ASN A 45 -1.03 -9.90 -14.14
C ASN A 45 -0.15 -10.80 -15.01
N ALA A 46 -0.78 -11.57 -15.89
CA ALA A 46 -0.10 -12.56 -16.72
C ALA A 46 0.89 -11.93 -17.72
N LEU A 47 0.72 -10.63 -18.04
CA LEU A 47 1.52 -9.90 -19.00
C LEU A 47 2.68 -9.11 -18.36
N SER A 48 2.50 -8.60 -17.14
CA SER A 48 3.48 -7.72 -16.49
C SER A 48 3.41 -7.79 -14.96
N GLY A 49 4.56 -7.64 -14.29
CA GLY A 49 4.65 -7.64 -12.83
C GLY A 49 5.29 -8.90 -12.25
N PRO A 50 5.34 -9.03 -10.92
CA PRO A 50 5.90 -10.20 -10.24
C PRO A 50 5.08 -11.45 -10.58
N ARG A 51 5.74 -12.60 -10.64
CA ARG A 51 5.08 -13.90 -10.85
C ARG A 51 4.57 -14.46 -9.53
N CYS A 52 3.54 -15.30 -9.59
CA CYS A 52 3.12 -16.10 -8.44
C CYS A 52 4.27 -16.96 -7.89
N CYS A 53 4.24 -17.22 -6.59
CA CYS A 53 5.21 -18.10 -5.95
C CYS A 53 5.14 -19.53 -6.49
N SER A 54 6.25 -20.26 -6.35
CA SER A 54 6.32 -21.66 -6.76
C SER A 54 5.15 -22.46 -6.19
N GLY A 55 4.46 -23.21 -7.05
CA GLY A 55 3.25 -23.95 -6.69
C GLY A 55 1.93 -23.22 -6.98
N LEU A 56 2.00 -21.94 -7.38
CA LEU A 56 0.84 -21.13 -7.74
C LEU A 56 0.89 -20.75 -9.23
N ARG A 57 -0.29 -20.54 -9.83
CA ARG A 57 -0.47 -20.06 -11.20
C ARG A 57 -1.35 -18.82 -11.21
N CYS A 58 -1.03 -17.88 -12.09
CA CYS A 58 -1.90 -16.74 -12.31
C CYS A 58 -3.12 -17.21 -13.12
N LYS A 59 -4.30 -17.26 -12.48
CA LYS A 59 -5.55 -17.69 -13.09
C LYS A 59 -6.43 -16.48 -13.35
N GLU A 60 -6.88 -16.36 -14.60
CA GLU A 60 -7.86 -15.36 -14.99
C GLU A 60 -9.26 -15.77 -14.46
N LEU A 61 -9.84 -14.89 -13.64
CA LEU A 61 -11.19 -15.02 -13.09
C LEU A 61 -12.19 -14.21 -13.92
N SER A 62 -11.77 -13.09 -14.47
CA SER A 62 -12.53 -12.26 -15.40
C SER A 62 -11.59 -11.48 -16.32
N ILE A 63 -12.14 -10.80 -17.32
CA ILE A 63 -11.38 -9.93 -18.26
C ILE A 63 -10.50 -8.90 -17.50
N TRP A 64 -10.88 -8.54 -16.27
CA TRP A 64 -10.18 -7.53 -15.47
C TRP A 64 -9.61 -8.08 -14.16
N ASP A 65 -9.70 -9.40 -13.92
CA ASP A 65 -9.32 -9.99 -12.66
C ASP A 65 -8.55 -11.28 -12.87
N SER A 66 -7.35 -11.32 -12.33
CA SER A 66 -6.46 -12.47 -12.34
C SER A 66 -5.75 -12.59 -11.01
N THR A 67 -5.73 -13.79 -10.45
CA THR A 67 -5.20 -14.04 -9.10
C THR A 67 -4.33 -15.29 -9.06
N CYS A 68 -3.36 -15.31 -8.14
CA CYS A 68 -2.49 -16.47 -7.94
C CYS A 68 -3.22 -17.61 -7.22
N LEU A 69 -3.44 -18.73 -7.90
CA LEU A 69 -4.15 -19.90 -7.39
C LEU A 69 -3.34 -21.18 -7.63
N GLY A 70 -3.36 -22.11 -6.67
CA GLY A 70 -2.65 -23.41 -6.72
C GLY A 70 -3.49 -24.54 -7.31
#